data_AF-A0A2P4SNR3-F1
#
_entry.id   AF-A0A2P4SNR3-F1
#
_cell.length_a   1.000
_cell.length_b   1.000
_cell.length_c   1.000
_cell.angle_alpha   90.00
_cell.angle_beta   90.00
_cell.angle_gamma   90.00
#
_symmetry.space_group_name_H-M   'P 1'
#
loop_
_entity.id
_entity.type
_entity.pdbx_description
1 polymer ?
#
loop_
_entity_poly.entity_id
_entity_poly.type
_entity_poly.pdbx_seq_one_letter_code
_entity_poly.pdbx_strand_id
1 'polypeptide(L)'
;MRAKDLLESSVAPIDTSNCRRDPQSRTATKTKQERLGFLQDRSFSFKPRINPTVPDFEELYWAFQREAVRRQEIKEATRIKPFKLRTSNLRGRQREANEKIKDSQQLSKVSVQKSHSLTALSSLSSNTLPVHITDATRKREAAIRYSQESKKEGDKEGIYWLEKQKKKCQAIRKSVNSRAKALDPHKSLDETHKEKLKQNRQNMRERTKEYRKELEEMQLRVKNRPYLFEQVSKHDARQGAERRYRHTLQQVGLSEEFVRKKGKDAADLLEEESDIHRLPKLQSEKDDCTIQEGEPQEEQKGKETAT
;
A
#
# COMPACT_ATOMS: atom_id res chain seq x y z
N MET A 1 9.35 -20.38 -32.23
CA MET A 1 9.29 -21.46 -31.21
C MET A 1 8.03 -21.26 -30.39
N ARG A 2 7.13 -22.25 -30.34
CA ARG A 2 5.81 -22.14 -29.72
C ARG A 2 5.93 -22.47 -28.23
N ALA A 3 5.24 -21.73 -27.35
CA ALA A 3 5.36 -21.90 -25.89
C ALA A 3 5.02 -23.31 -25.38
N LYS A 4 4.24 -24.07 -26.14
CA LYS A 4 3.90 -25.47 -25.83
C LYS A 4 5.12 -26.38 -25.93
N ASP A 5 5.94 -26.22 -26.95
CA ASP A 5 7.10 -27.10 -27.22
C ASP A 5 8.17 -26.94 -26.14
N LEU A 6 8.32 -25.73 -25.59
CA LEU A 6 9.24 -25.43 -24.48
C LEU A 6 8.80 -26.06 -23.14
N LEU A 7 7.49 -26.18 -22.92
CA LEU A 7 6.94 -26.85 -21.74
C LEU A 7 7.09 -28.38 -21.86
N GLU A 8 6.92 -28.92 -23.06
CA GLU A 8 7.06 -30.36 -23.30
C GLU A 8 8.53 -30.81 -23.17
N SER A 9 9.48 -30.00 -23.63
CA SER A 9 10.92 -30.32 -23.56
C SER A 9 11.54 -30.15 -22.16
N SER A 10 10.83 -29.57 -21.19
CA SER A 10 11.34 -29.29 -19.84
C SER A 10 10.81 -30.24 -18.75
N VAL A 11 10.01 -31.25 -19.12
CA VAL A 11 9.50 -32.25 -18.17
C VAL A 11 10.57 -33.32 -17.90
N ALA A 12 11.10 -33.34 -16.68
CA ALA A 12 11.94 -34.43 -16.19
C ALA A 12 11.07 -35.66 -15.82
N PRO A 13 11.53 -36.90 -16.04
CA PRO A 13 10.81 -38.09 -15.63
C PRO A 13 10.81 -38.20 -14.10
N ILE A 14 9.70 -37.83 -13.48
CA ILE A 14 9.48 -38.04 -12.05
C ILE A 14 8.96 -39.47 -11.87
N ASP A 15 9.78 -40.34 -11.27
CA ASP A 15 9.37 -41.68 -10.90
C ASP A 15 8.34 -41.60 -9.75
N THR A 16 7.07 -41.78 -10.09
CA THR A 16 5.94 -41.69 -9.14
C THR A 16 5.74 -42.95 -8.31
N SER A 17 6.50 -44.03 -8.60
CA SER A 17 6.32 -45.34 -7.96
C SER A 17 6.68 -45.36 -6.47
N ASN A 18 7.62 -44.52 -6.03
CA ASN A 18 8.12 -44.50 -4.65
C ASN A 18 7.41 -43.50 -3.70
N CYS A 19 6.37 -42.81 -4.17
CA CYS A 19 5.70 -41.75 -3.41
C CYS A 19 4.40 -42.16 -2.71
N ARG A 20 4.01 -43.44 -2.71
CA ARG A 20 2.90 -43.93 -1.89
C ARG A 20 3.35 -44.19 -0.45
N ARG A 21 3.60 -43.12 0.31
CA ARG A 21 3.67 -43.21 1.77
C ARG A 21 2.25 -43.20 2.33
N ASP A 22 1.94 -44.17 3.19
CA ASP A 22 0.62 -44.29 3.82
C ASP A 22 0.24 -42.98 4.52
N PRO A 23 -0.92 -42.37 4.18
CA PRO A 23 -1.34 -41.08 4.75
C PRO A 23 -1.43 -41.06 6.28
N GLN A 24 -1.59 -42.23 6.91
CA GLN A 24 -1.69 -42.41 8.35
C GLN A 24 -0.34 -42.44 9.08
N SER A 25 0.79 -42.55 8.35
CA SER A 25 2.13 -42.60 8.95
C SER A 25 2.65 -41.22 9.40
N ARG A 26 2.04 -40.12 8.92
CA ARG A 26 2.49 -38.77 9.25
C ARG A 26 2.15 -38.41 10.70
N THR A 27 3.17 -38.11 11.50
CA THR A 27 3.01 -37.72 12.91
C THR A 27 2.03 -36.54 13.11
N ALA A 28 1.96 -35.64 12.13
CA ALA A 28 1.02 -34.51 12.11
C ALA A 28 -0.46 -34.93 11.99
N THR A 29 -0.76 -36.02 11.26
CA THR A 29 -2.15 -36.51 11.15
C THR A 29 -2.56 -37.23 12.44
N LYS A 30 -1.63 -37.94 13.09
CA LYS A 30 -1.84 -38.55 14.41
C LYS A 30 -2.14 -37.52 15.51
N THR A 31 -1.32 -36.48 15.63
CA THR A 31 -1.56 -35.40 16.62
C THR A 31 -2.87 -34.66 16.35
N LYS A 32 -3.21 -34.43 15.07
CA LYS A 32 -4.50 -33.82 14.71
C LYS A 32 -5.68 -34.70 15.10
N GLN A 33 -5.58 -36.01 14.92
CA GLN A 33 -6.64 -36.96 15.27
C GLN A 33 -6.78 -37.12 16.78
N GLU A 34 -5.69 -37.17 17.55
CA GLU A 34 -5.75 -37.16 19.02
C GLU A 34 -6.33 -35.86 19.56
N ARG A 35 -5.91 -34.71 19.02
CA ARG A 35 -6.38 -33.39 19.48
C ARG A 35 -7.81 -33.09 19.08
N LEU A 36 -8.29 -33.58 17.94
CA LEU A 36 -9.64 -33.32 17.42
C LEU A 36 -10.56 -34.54 17.51
N GLY A 37 -10.12 -35.64 18.12
CA GLY A 37 -10.90 -36.88 18.24
C GLY A 37 -12.22 -36.65 18.98
N PHE A 38 -12.23 -35.74 19.96
CA PHE A 38 -13.45 -35.34 20.66
C PHE A 38 -14.52 -34.71 19.75
N LEU A 39 -14.15 -34.13 18.60
CA LEU A 39 -15.09 -33.56 17.62
C LEU A 39 -15.74 -34.64 16.72
N GLN A 40 -15.12 -35.82 16.60
CA GLN A 40 -15.66 -36.94 15.84
C GLN A 40 -16.78 -37.66 16.60
N ASP A 41 -16.82 -37.52 17.93
CA ASP A 41 -17.93 -37.97 18.74
C ASP A 41 -19.17 -37.11 18.44
N ARG A 42 -20.07 -37.68 17.63
CA ARG A 42 -21.29 -37.04 17.15
C ARG A 42 -22.33 -36.75 18.24
N SER A 43 -21.99 -37.01 19.51
CA SER A 43 -22.87 -36.96 20.68
C SER A 43 -22.53 -35.79 21.60
N PHE A 44 -22.48 -34.57 21.07
CA PHE A 44 -22.50 -33.38 21.92
C PHE A 44 -23.92 -33.12 22.42
N SER A 45 -24.09 -33.04 23.74
CA SER A 45 -25.36 -32.67 24.39
C SER A 45 -25.75 -31.23 24.08
N PHE A 46 -24.78 -30.37 23.78
CA PHE A 46 -24.98 -28.97 23.45
C PHE A 46 -25.20 -28.77 21.96
N LYS A 47 -26.42 -28.35 21.59
CA LYS A 47 -26.77 -27.91 20.24
C LYS A 47 -27.03 -26.40 20.29
N PRO A 48 -26.07 -25.55 19.86
CA PRO A 48 -26.30 -24.12 19.85
C PRO A 48 -27.45 -23.80 18.89
N ARG A 49 -28.42 -23.01 19.36
CA ARG A 49 -29.45 -22.43 18.50
C ARG A 49 -28.80 -21.30 17.70
N ILE A 50 -28.27 -21.64 16.54
CA ILE A 50 -27.72 -20.67 15.60
C ILE A 50 -28.92 -20.06 14.87
N ASN A 51 -29.19 -18.78 15.10
CA ASN A 51 -30.20 -18.07 14.32
C ASN A 51 -29.70 -17.96 12.87
N PRO A 52 -30.39 -18.57 11.88
CA PRO A 52 -29.91 -18.59 10.50
C PRO A 52 -30.12 -17.24 9.79
N THR A 53 -31.05 -16.43 10.31
CA THR A 53 -31.43 -15.13 9.75
C THR A 53 -31.00 -14.02 10.69
N VAL A 54 -30.45 -12.95 10.11
CA VAL A 54 -30.11 -11.73 10.84
C VAL A 54 -31.42 -11.07 11.28
N PRO A 55 -31.65 -10.87 12.60
CA PRO A 55 -32.83 -10.17 13.08
C PRO A 55 -32.88 -8.73 12.57
N ASP A 56 -34.08 -8.20 12.37
CA ASP A 56 -34.26 -6.79 12.10
C ASP A 56 -33.99 -5.97 13.37
N PHE A 57 -32.83 -5.31 13.38
CA PHE A 57 -32.37 -4.52 14.52
C PHE A 57 -33.16 -3.22 14.69
N GLU A 58 -33.79 -2.71 13.64
CA GLU A 58 -34.56 -1.47 13.69
C GLU A 58 -35.91 -1.70 14.37
N GLU A 59 -36.61 -2.78 14.00
CA GLU A 59 -37.85 -3.18 14.68
C GLU A 59 -37.61 -3.51 16.15
N LEU A 60 -36.52 -4.23 16.45
CA LEU A 60 -36.12 -4.56 17.82
C LEU A 60 -35.81 -3.30 18.64
N TYR A 61 -35.13 -2.32 18.06
CA TYR A 61 -34.85 -1.05 18.71
C TYR A 61 -36.13 -0.32 19.08
N TRP A 62 -37.07 -0.20 18.15
CA TRP A 62 -38.36 0.45 18.41
C TRP A 62 -39.23 -0.33 19.40
N ALA A 63 -39.21 -1.66 19.34
CA ALA A 63 -39.88 -2.50 20.34
C ALA A 63 -39.31 -2.27 21.75
N PHE A 64 -37.98 -2.26 21.87
CA PHE A 64 -37.31 -2.00 23.14
C PHE A 64 -37.64 -0.61 23.69
N GLN A 65 -37.64 0.42 22.85
CA GLN A 65 -37.99 1.77 23.28
C GLN A 65 -39.44 1.86 23.77
N ARG A 66 -40.39 1.27 23.04
CA ARG A 66 -41.80 1.22 23.47
C ARG A 66 -41.96 0.50 24.80
N GLU A 67 -41.22 -0.58 25.02
CA GLU A 67 -41.25 -1.33 26.28
C GLU A 67 -40.60 -0.55 27.43
N ALA A 68 -39.50 0.17 27.17
CA ALA A 68 -38.85 1.02 28.15
C ALA A 68 -39.76 2.15 28.64
N VAL A 69 -40.49 2.79 27.72
CA VAL A 69 -41.50 3.82 28.06
C VAL A 69 -42.62 3.22 28.91
N ARG A 70 -43.18 2.06 28.50
CA ARG A 70 -44.21 1.36 29.29
C ARG A 70 -43.74 0.98 30.69
N ARG A 71 -42.51 0.47 30.83
CA ARG A 71 -41.93 0.10 32.13
C ARG A 71 -41.60 1.31 33.01
N GLN A 72 -41.45 2.49 32.42
CA GLN A 72 -41.26 3.73 33.16
C GLN A 72 -42.57 4.22 33.78
N GLU A 73 -43.68 4.04 33.06
CA GLU A 73 -45.03 4.47 33.50
C GLU A 73 -45.63 3.56 34.57
N ILE A 74 -45.29 2.26 34.61
CA ILE A 74 -45.96 1.25 35.47
C ILE A 74 -45.16 0.90 36.75
N LYS A 75 -44.28 1.76 37.25
CA LYS A 75 -43.64 1.51 38.56
C LYS A 75 -44.52 2.02 39.69
N GLU A 76 -45.46 1.19 40.15
CA GLU A 76 -46.03 1.39 41.48
C GLU A 76 -44.87 1.41 42.50
N ALA A 77 -44.75 2.49 43.26
CA ALA A 77 -43.64 2.68 44.18
C ALA A 77 -43.60 1.53 45.19
N THR A 78 -42.56 0.68 45.11
CA THR A 78 -42.32 -0.39 46.08
C THR A 78 -42.25 0.22 47.47
N ARG A 79 -43.32 0.06 48.26
CA ARG A 79 -43.36 0.52 49.65
C ARG A 79 -42.38 -0.34 50.46
N ILE A 80 -41.24 0.26 50.76
CA ILE A 80 -40.22 -0.36 51.62
C ILE A 80 -40.84 -0.54 53.00
N LYS A 81 -41.00 -1.79 53.44
CA LYS A 81 -41.30 -2.07 54.86
C LYS A 81 -40.08 -1.64 55.67
N PRO A 82 -40.25 -0.87 56.77
CA PRO A 82 -39.13 -0.46 57.60
C PRO A 82 -38.41 -1.71 58.12
N PHE A 83 -37.14 -1.86 57.77
CA PHE A 83 -36.28 -2.92 58.27
C PHE A 83 -35.20 -2.34 59.18
N LYS A 84 -34.89 -3.04 60.27
CA LYS A 84 -33.80 -2.66 61.17
C LYS A 84 -32.49 -3.19 60.59
N LEU A 85 -31.69 -2.33 59.98
CA LEU A 85 -30.35 -2.68 59.50
C LEU A 85 -29.39 -2.75 60.70
N ARG A 86 -28.84 -3.93 60.98
CA ARG A 86 -27.82 -4.12 62.04
C ARG A 86 -26.45 -3.67 61.52
N THR A 87 -26.18 -2.36 61.55
CA THR A 87 -24.89 -1.78 61.14
C THR A 87 -23.84 -1.77 62.24
N SER A 88 -24.13 -2.29 63.44
CA SER A 88 -23.27 -2.20 64.64
C SER A 88 -21.87 -2.81 64.49
N ASN A 89 -21.62 -3.62 63.46
CA ASN A 89 -20.35 -4.33 63.27
C ASN A 89 -19.55 -3.87 62.05
N LEU A 90 -20.00 -2.84 61.32
CA LEU A 90 -19.22 -2.27 60.23
C LEU A 90 -18.18 -1.32 60.83
N ARG A 91 -16.95 -1.79 61.04
CA ARG A 91 -15.81 -0.88 61.30
C ARG A 91 -15.70 0.05 60.09
N GLY A 92 -16.10 1.31 60.26
CA GLY A 92 -15.77 2.36 59.31
C GLY A 92 -14.26 2.44 59.18
N ARG A 93 -13.74 2.28 57.96
CA ARG A 93 -12.37 2.69 57.65
C ARG A 93 -12.35 4.22 57.75
N GLN A 94 -12.08 4.72 58.94
CA GLN A 94 -11.93 6.14 59.24
C GLN A 94 -10.68 6.62 58.50
N ARG A 95 -10.87 7.18 57.30
CA ARG A 95 -9.91 8.14 56.75
C ARG A 95 -10.02 9.36 57.66
N GLU A 96 -8.93 9.70 58.32
CA GLU A 96 -8.77 10.87 59.16
C GLU A 96 -8.96 12.14 58.30
N ALA A 97 -10.22 12.55 58.15
CA ALA A 97 -10.55 13.92 57.80
C ALA A 97 -10.78 14.64 59.12
N ASN A 98 -9.83 15.51 59.45
CA ASN A 98 -9.92 16.40 60.60
C ASN A 98 -11.19 17.24 60.56
N GLU A 99 -11.58 17.67 61.76
CA GLU A 99 -12.42 18.82 62.10
C GLU A 99 -13.86 18.55 62.54
N LYS A 100 -14.02 18.72 63.87
CA LYS A 100 -15.05 19.50 64.54
C LYS A 100 -16.04 20.21 63.59
N ILE A 101 -17.21 19.64 63.36
CA ILE A 101 -18.48 20.39 63.33
C ILE A 101 -19.56 19.50 63.95
N LYS A 102 -19.97 19.89 65.15
CA LYS A 102 -21.24 19.52 65.76
C LYS A 102 -22.37 20.25 65.04
N ASP A 103 -23.52 19.58 64.99
CA ASP A 103 -24.87 20.14 64.89
C ASP A 103 -25.30 20.77 63.55
N SER A 104 -26.03 20.00 62.75
CA SER A 104 -27.46 20.25 62.49
C SER A 104 -28.00 19.37 61.36
N GLN A 105 -29.14 18.76 61.66
CA GLN A 105 -29.98 17.99 60.75
C GLN A 105 -30.70 18.95 59.79
N GLN A 106 -30.59 18.78 58.46
CA GLN A 106 -31.75 19.01 57.58
C GLN A 106 -31.58 18.41 56.17
N LEU A 107 -32.32 17.33 55.94
CA LEU A 107 -33.04 16.94 54.72
C LEU A 107 -32.28 16.96 53.37
N SER A 108 -32.11 15.74 52.85
CA SER A 108 -31.78 15.41 51.48
C SER A 108 -32.68 16.13 50.47
N LYS A 109 -32.10 17.08 49.73
CA LYS A 109 -32.76 17.76 48.62
C LYS A 109 -32.87 16.82 47.42
N VAL A 110 -34.10 16.38 47.17
CA VAL A 110 -34.58 15.86 45.88
C VAL A 110 -34.15 16.81 44.77
N SER A 111 -33.55 16.28 43.71
CA SER A 111 -33.16 17.04 42.51
C SER A 111 -34.43 17.47 41.76
N VAL A 112 -34.85 18.70 41.97
CA VAL A 112 -35.88 19.34 41.14
C VAL A 112 -35.20 19.73 39.84
N GLN A 113 -35.64 19.13 38.72
CA GLN A 113 -35.23 19.58 37.40
C GLN A 113 -35.62 21.05 37.23
N LYS A 114 -34.61 21.90 37.07
CA LYS A 114 -34.75 23.34 36.95
C LYS A 114 -35.23 23.63 35.53
N SER A 115 -36.49 24.00 35.38
CA SER A 115 -37.07 24.51 34.14
C SER A 115 -36.21 25.67 33.62
N HIS A 116 -35.62 25.50 32.44
CA HIS A 116 -34.89 26.54 31.72
C HIS A 116 -35.89 27.54 31.12
N SER A 117 -36.32 28.51 31.92
CA SER A 117 -37.18 29.60 31.43
C SER A 117 -36.78 30.96 32.02
N LEU A 118 -35.48 31.26 32.14
CA LEU A 118 -35.00 32.59 32.55
C LEU A 118 -33.72 33.06 31.84
N THR A 119 -33.29 32.41 30.76
CA THR A 119 -32.17 32.91 29.92
C THR A 119 -32.55 34.16 29.11
N ALA A 120 -33.80 34.62 29.21
CA ALA A 120 -34.35 35.75 28.46
C ALA A 120 -34.16 37.13 29.14
N LEU A 121 -33.54 37.21 30.32
CA LEU A 121 -33.26 38.51 30.96
C LEU A 121 -32.02 39.22 30.40
N SER A 122 -31.24 38.58 29.52
CA SER A 122 -30.16 39.26 28.77
C SER A 122 -30.66 40.15 27.63
N SER A 123 -31.98 40.22 27.41
CA SER A 123 -32.64 41.13 26.46
C SER A 123 -33.48 42.19 27.17
N LEU A 124 -33.06 42.63 28.37
CA LEU A 124 -33.68 43.78 29.00
C LEU A 124 -33.41 45.03 28.14
N SER A 125 -34.52 45.60 27.64
CA SER A 125 -34.59 46.86 26.90
C SER A 125 -33.68 47.94 27.47
N SER A 126 -33.08 48.74 26.60
CA SER A 126 -32.23 49.91 26.88
C SER A 126 -32.84 50.95 27.84
N ASN A 127 -34.14 50.83 28.13
CA ASN A 127 -34.91 51.72 29.00
C ASN A 127 -35.06 51.21 30.45
N THR A 128 -34.40 50.11 30.81
CA THR A 128 -34.43 49.57 32.19
C THR A 128 -33.27 50.18 32.97
N LEU A 129 -33.56 50.89 34.08
CA LEU A 129 -32.52 51.44 34.95
C LEU A 129 -31.53 50.35 35.37
N PRO A 130 -30.22 50.63 35.46
CA PRO A 130 -29.23 49.65 35.88
C PRO A 130 -29.64 49.05 37.23
N VAL A 131 -30.09 47.80 37.24
CA VAL A 131 -30.37 47.10 38.49
C VAL A 131 -29.02 46.89 39.17
N HIS A 132 -28.70 47.71 40.17
CA HIS A 132 -27.46 47.59 40.92
C HIS A 132 -27.34 46.17 41.45
N ILE A 133 -26.32 45.45 40.98
CA ILE A 133 -26.06 44.07 41.39
C ILE A 133 -25.73 44.10 42.87
N THR A 134 -26.64 43.64 43.70
CA THR A 134 -26.41 43.50 45.14
C THR A 134 -25.30 42.49 45.39
N ASP A 135 -24.55 42.68 46.48
CA ASP A 135 -23.44 41.79 46.84
C ASP A 135 -23.86 40.31 46.96
N ALA A 136 -25.10 40.06 47.36
CA ALA A 136 -25.68 38.71 47.40
C ALA A 136 -25.74 38.06 46.01
N THR A 137 -26.13 38.82 44.98
CA THR A 137 -26.15 38.36 43.59
C THR A 137 -24.73 38.11 43.09
N ARG A 138 -23.78 39.02 43.37
CA ARG A 138 -22.37 38.84 43.02
C ARG A 138 -21.76 37.57 43.64
N LYS A 139 -22.03 37.32 44.92
CA LYS A 139 -21.58 36.10 45.63
C LYS A 139 -22.20 34.83 45.05
N ARG A 140 -23.51 34.86 44.73
CA ARG A 140 -24.20 33.73 44.08
C ARG A 140 -23.60 33.40 42.71
N GLU A 141 -23.38 34.42 41.88
CA GLU A 141 -22.76 34.26 40.56
C GLU A 141 -21.32 33.75 40.65
N ALA A 142 -20.53 34.23 41.60
CA ALA A 142 -19.19 33.72 41.85
C ALA A 142 -19.21 32.23 42.25
N ALA A 143 -20.14 31.81 43.13
CA ALA A 143 -20.29 30.41 43.53
C ALA A 143 -20.73 29.51 42.36
N ILE A 144 -21.63 29.99 41.49
CA ILE A 144 -22.06 29.26 40.29
C ILE A 144 -20.88 29.11 39.32
N ARG A 145 -20.12 30.18 39.07
CA ARG A 145 -18.91 30.15 38.23
C ARG A 145 -17.89 29.15 38.78
N TYR A 146 -17.59 29.22 40.08
CA TYR A 146 -16.66 28.30 40.73
C TYR A 146 -17.11 26.83 40.63
N SER A 147 -18.42 26.56 40.83
CA SER A 147 -18.97 25.22 40.67
C SER A 147 -18.88 24.70 39.23
N GLN A 148 -19.12 25.55 38.23
CA GLN A 148 -18.99 25.19 36.83
C GLN A 148 -17.53 24.98 36.41
N GLU A 149 -16.61 25.82 36.90
CA GLU A 149 -15.16 25.69 36.67
C GLU A 149 -14.65 24.36 37.23
N SER A 150 -15.03 24.00 38.46
CA SER A 150 -14.68 22.73 39.09
C SER A 150 -15.20 21.51 38.32
N LYS A 151 -16.40 21.59 37.74
CA LYS A 151 -16.94 20.53 36.85
C LYS A 151 -16.15 20.43 35.54
N LYS A 152 -15.89 21.57 34.90
CA LYS A 152 -15.09 21.63 33.66
C LYS A 152 -13.68 21.09 33.88
N GLU A 153 -13.08 21.34 35.04
CA GLU A 153 -11.75 20.83 35.36
C GLU A 153 -11.74 19.29 35.46
N GLY A 154 -12.74 18.70 36.13
CA GLY A 154 -12.90 17.23 36.14
C GLY A 154 -13.12 16.63 34.74
N ASP A 155 -13.85 17.34 33.87
CA ASP A 155 -14.06 16.92 32.48
C ASP A 155 -12.76 16.98 31.64
N LYS A 156 -11.88 17.95 31.90
CA LYS A 156 -10.56 18.07 31.21
C LYS A 156 -9.67 16.86 31.49
N GLU A 157 -9.65 16.36 32.72
CA GLU A 157 -8.90 15.15 33.09
C GLU A 157 -9.41 13.92 32.32
N GLY A 158 -10.72 13.79 32.18
CA GLY A 158 -11.36 12.72 31.40
C GLY A 158 -11.00 12.78 29.91
N ILE A 159 -11.04 13.98 29.32
CA ILE A 159 -10.64 14.20 27.92
C ILE A 159 -9.16 13.87 27.71
N TYR A 160 -8.29 14.31 28.62
CA TYR A 160 -6.86 14.01 28.57
C TYR A 160 -6.59 12.50 28.62
N TRP A 161 -7.27 11.77 29.51
CA TRP A 161 -7.12 10.32 29.61
C TRP A 161 -7.59 9.60 28.34
N LEU A 162 -8.72 10.03 27.76
CA LEU A 162 -9.25 9.49 26.52
C LEU A 162 -8.28 9.71 25.35
N GLU A 163 -7.69 10.90 25.24
CA GLU A 163 -6.70 11.20 24.21
C GLU A 163 -5.45 10.33 24.38
N LYS A 164 -4.99 10.13 25.62
CA LYS A 164 -3.87 9.25 25.94
C LYS A 164 -4.16 7.80 25.54
N GLN A 165 -5.37 7.30 25.78
CA GLN A 165 -5.79 5.97 25.34
C GLN A 165 -5.88 5.87 23.82
N LYS A 166 -6.45 6.88 23.14
CA LYS A 166 -6.52 6.93 21.67
C LYS A 166 -5.13 6.85 21.04
N LYS A 167 -4.15 7.59 21.57
CA LYS A 167 -2.75 7.53 21.13
C LYS A 167 -2.15 6.13 21.32
N LYS A 168 -2.42 5.47 22.46
CA LYS A 168 -1.99 4.09 22.71
C LYS A 168 -2.62 3.10 21.73
N CYS A 169 -3.92 3.15 21.52
CA CYS A 169 -4.62 2.28 20.56
C CYS A 169 -4.11 2.52 19.13
N GLN A 170 -3.82 3.77 18.76
CA GLN A 170 -3.27 4.08 17.45
C GLN A 170 -1.85 3.50 17.28
N ALA A 171 -1.01 3.57 18.31
CA ALA A 171 0.32 2.98 18.29
C ALA A 171 0.25 1.45 18.12
N ILE A 172 -0.64 0.78 18.87
CA ILE A 172 -0.89 -0.66 18.73
C ILE A 172 -1.41 -0.99 17.33
N ARG A 173 -2.36 -0.22 16.81
CA ARG A 173 -2.88 -0.42 15.45
C ARG A 173 -1.77 -0.30 14.40
N LYS A 174 -0.85 0.66 14.55
CA LYS A 174 0.29 0.82 13.65
C LYS A 174 1.23 -0.38 13.69
N SER A 175 1.57 -0.89 14.88
CA SER A 175 2.48 -2.04 15.02
C SER A 175 1.85 -3.35 14.55
N VAL A 176 0.55 -3.55 14.78
CA VAL A 176 -0.20 -4.69 14.26
C VAL A 176 -0.26 -4.61 12.73
N ASN A 177 -0.58 -3.44 12.17
CA ASN A 177 -0.63 -3.27 10.71
C ASN A 177 0.73 -3.49 10.04
N SER A 178 1.82 -2.98 10.62
CA SER A 178 3.15 -3.21 10.04
C SER A 178 3.54 -4.69 10.06
N ARG A 179 3.24 -5.39 11.16
CA ARG A 179 3.48 -6.84 11.27
C ARG A 179 2.61 -7.63 10.29
N ALA A 180 1.33 -7.27 10.16
CA ALA A 180 0.42 -7.91 9.22
C ALA A 180 0.90 -7.72 7.77
N LYS A 181 1.31 -6.49 7.40
CA LYS A 181 1.90 -6.19 6.08
C LYS A 181 3.19 -6.97 5.81
N ALA A 182 4.04 -7.15 6.81
CA ALA A 182 5.29 -7.90 6.65
C ALA A 182 5.05 -9.42 6.49
N LEU A 183 3.92 -9.92 7.01
CA LEU A 183 3.52 -11.32 6.89
C LEU A 183 2.61 -11.57 5.66
N ASP A 184 2.19 -10.52 4.97
CA ASP A 184 1.43 -10.61 3.73
C ASP A 184 2.39 -10.86 2.56
N PRO A 185 2.29 -12.01 1.85
CA PRO A 185 3.05 -12.24 0.64
C PRO A 185 2.71 -11.25 -0.49
N HIS A 186 1.53 -10.65 -0.43
CA HIS A 186 1.04 -9.73 -1.43
C HIS A 186 1.31 -8.28 -1.03
N LYS A 187 1.88 -7.51 -1.95
CA LYS A 187 2.01 -6.05 -1.79
C LYS A 187 0.67 -5.40 -2.09
N SER A 188 0.35 -4.36 -1.33
CA SER A 188 -0.88 -3.61 -1.58
C SER A 188 -0.80 -2.87 -2.93
N LEU A 189 -1.96 -2.63 -3.54
CA LEU A 189 -2.05 -1.91 -4.82
C LEU A 189 -1.47 -0.49 -4.70
N ASP A 190 -1.71 0.19 -3.58
CA ASP A 190 -1.21 1.56 -3.34
C ASP A 190 0.33 1.63 -3.30
N GLU A 191 0.97 0.59 -2.75
CA GLU A 191 2.43 0.48 -2.72
C GLU A 191 3.02 0.17 -4.11
N THR A 192 2.36 -0.67 -4.91
CA THR A 192 2.88 -1.12 -6.22
C THR A 192 2.53 -0.20 -7.39
N HIS A 193 1.46 0.59 -7.28
CA HIS A 193 0.97 1.43 -8.37
C HIS A 193 2.03 2.40 -8.90
N LYS A 194 2.77 3.07 -8.01
CA LYS A 194 3.82 4.02 -8.41
C LYS A 194 4.97 3.35 -9.17
N GLU A 195 5.37 2.16 -8.73
CA GLU A 195 6.42 1.38 -9.39
C GLU A 195 5.96 0.88 -10.76
N LYS A 196 4.73 0.36 -10.85
CA LYS A 196 4.13 -0.08 -12.11
C LYS A 196 3.99 1.05 -13.14
N LEU A 197 3.62 2.26 -12.70
CA LEU A 197 3.60 3.43 -13.58
C LEU A 197 5.00 3.75 -14.13
N LYS A 198 6.05 3.67 -13.30
CA LYS A 198 7.43 3.87 -13.77
C LYS A 198 7.85 2.80 -14.78
N GLN A 199 7.55 1.53 -14.50
CA GLN A 199 7.83 0.42 -15.41
C GLN A 199 7.14 0.61 -16.76
N ASN A 200 5.87 1.01 -16.76
CA ASN A 200 5.12 1.27 -18.00
C ASN A 200 5.74 2.42 -18.80
N ARG A 201 6.08 3.54 -18.14
CA ARG A 201 6.77 4.67 -18.80
C ARG A 201 8.09 4.23 -19.43
N GLN A 202 8.86 3.40 -18.76
CA GLN A 202 10.13 2.90 -19.27
C GLN A 202 9.92 1.97 -20.47
N ASN A 203 8.97 1.05 -20.38
CA ASN A 203 8.61 0.17 -21.49
C ASN A 203 8.14 0.96 -22.72
N MET A 204 7.32 2.01 -22.54
CA MET A 204 6.91 2.89 -23.63
C MET A 204 8.11 3.57 -24.31
N ARG A 205 9.11 4.00 -23.53
CA ARG A 205 10.34 4.59 -24.08
C ARG A 205 11.14 3.57 -24.87
N GLU A 206 11.31 2.36 -24.34
CA GLU A 206 12.03 1.26 -24.99
C GLU A 206 11.36 0.87 -26.31
N ARG A 207 10.05 0.64 -26.30
CA ARG A 207 9.27 0.34 -27.51
C ARG A 207 9.37 1.44 -28.56
N THR A 208 9.38 2.72 -28.13
CA THR A 208 9.55 3.84 -29.05
C THR A 208 10.94 3.85 -29.68
N LYS A 209 11.99 3.50 -28.92
CA LYS A 209 13.35 3.40 -29.43
C LYS A 209 13.49 2.23 -30.41
N GLU A 210 12.94 1.07 -30.08
CA GLU A 210 12.93 -0.11 -30.97
C GLU A 210 12.22 0.21 -32.28
N TYR A 211 11.03 0.80 -32.21
CA TYR A 211 10.27 1.19 -33.40
C TYR A 211 11.04 2.18 -34.30
N ARG A 212 11.76 3.14 -33.71
CA ARG A 212 12.62 4.06 -34.47
C ARG A 212 13.77 3.34 -35.16
N LYS A 213 14.44 2.43 -34.47
CA LYS A 213 15.52 1.62 -35.05
C LYS A 213 15.02 0.76 -36.21
N GLU A 214 13.86 0.14 -36.08
CA GLU A 214 13.23 -0.64 -37.16
C GLU A 214 12.89 0.24 -38.37
N LEU A 215 12.37 1.45 -38.14
CA LEU A 215 12.14 2.42 -39.20
C LEU A 215 13.43 2.82 -39.93
N GLU A 216 14.49 3.09 -39.19
CA GLU A 216 15.81 3.41 -39.76
C GLU A 216 16.36 2.24 -40.57
N GLU A 217 16.27 1.01 -40.05
CA GLU A 217 16.71 -0.19 -40.76
C GLU A 217 15.91 -0.39 -42.06
N MET A 218 14.59 -0.24 -42.01
CA MET A 218 13.74 -0.31 -43.20
C MET A 218 14.15 0.74 -44.24
N GLN A 219 14.41 1.98 -43.81
CA GLN A 219 14.88 3.03 -44.71
C GLN A 219 16.24 2.69 -45.32
N LEU A 220 17.18 2.16 -44.53
CA LEU A 220 18.48 1.68 -45.01
C LEU A 220 18.33 0.57 -46.03
N ARG A 221 17.47 -0.43 -45.79
CA ARG A 221 17.21 -1.52 -46.75
C ARG A 221 16.63 -1.00 -48.06
N VAL A 222 15.72 -0.04 -48.00
CA VAL A 222 15.12 0.58 -49.20
C VAL A 222 16.17 1.40 -49.97
N LYS A 223 16.99 2.21 -49.27
CA LYS A 223 18.05 3.01 -49.89
C LYS A 223 19.17 2.17 -50.50
N ASN A 224 19.56 1.09 -49.83
CA ASN A 224 20.65 0.21 -50.28
C ASN A 224 20.23 -0.71 -51.42
N ARG A 225 18.92 -0.81 -51.72
CA ARG A 225 18.43 -1.62 -52.83
C ARG A 225 18.74 -0.90 -54.14
N PRO A 226 19.66 -1.42 -54.98
CA PRO A 226 20.02 -0.76 -56.23
C PRO A 226 18.84 -0.78 -57.19
N TYR A 227 18.67 0.30 -57.95
CA TYR A 227 17.62 0.37 -58.95
C TYR A 227 17.92 -0.56 -60.13
N LEU A 228 16.89 -0.95 -60.89
CA LEU A 228 17.05 -1.82 -62.06
C LEU A 228 18.01 -1.22 -63.10
N PHE A 229 17.93 0.09 -63.36
CA PHE A 229 18.84 0.75 -64.30
C PHE A 229 20.28 0.79 -63.77
N GLU A 230 20.49 0.95 -62.46
CA GLU A 230 21.83 0.87 -61.86
C GLU A 230 22.39 -0.55 -61.93
N GLN A 231 21.56 -1.57 -61.72
CA GLN A 231 21.95 -2.97 -61.86
C GLN A 231 22.35 -3.30 -63.29
N VAL A 232 21.54 -2.90 -64.27
CA VAL A 232 21.83 -3.08 -65.70
C VAL A 232 23.11 -2.33 -66.06
N SER A 233 23.26 -1.07 -65.65
CA SER A 233 24.46 -0.27 -65.92
C SER A 233 25.72 -0.87 -65.31
N LYS A 234 25.65 -1.39 -64.07
CA LYS A 234 26.77 -2.12 -63.42
C LYS A 234 27.11 -3.41 -64.17
N HIS A 235 26.11 -4.18 -64.59
CA HIS A 235 26.31 -5.40 -65.36
C HIS A 235 26.94 -5.10 -66.72
N ASP A 236 26.43 -4.11 -67.46
CA ASP A 236 26.93 -3.71 -68.77
C ASP A 236 28.35 -3.14 -68.69
N ALA A 237 28.65 -2.34 -67.66
CA ALA A 237 30.01 -1.86 -67.40
C ALA A 237 30.97 -3.03 -67.11
N ARG A 238 30.56 -4.00 -66.28
CA ARG A 238 31.34 -5.21 -66.01
C ARG A 238 31.57 -6.02 -67.28
N GLN A 239 30.52 -6.27 -68.05
CA GLN A 239 30.62 -7.01 -69.31
C GLN A 239 31.49 -6.28 -70.34
N GLY A 240 31.39 -4.95 -70.41
CA GLY A 240 32.24 -4.11 -71.25
C GLY A 240 33.71 -4.19 -70.86
N ALA A 241 34.02 -4.15 -69.56
CA ALA A 241 35.37 -4.32 -69.05
C ALA A 241 35.92 -5.73 -69.35
N GLU A 242 35.12 -6.77 -69.12
CA GLU A 242 35.50 -8.17 -69.43
C GLU A 242 35.76 -8.36 -70.94
N ARG A 243 34.92 -7.79 -71.81
CA ARG A 243 35.13 -7.82 -73.27
C ARG A 243 36.43 -7.15 -73.66
N ARG A 244 36.71 -5.96 -73.11
CA ARG A 244 37.97 -5.24 -73.35
C ARG A 244 39.17 -6.06 -72.89
N TYR A 245 39.11 -6.63 -71.69
CA TYR A 245 40.15 -7.50 -71.15
C TYR A 245 40.42 -8.72 -72.04
N ARG A 246 39.37 -9.45 -72.43
CA ARG A 246 39.48 -10.60 -73.35
C ARG A 246 40.10 -10.20 -74.68
N HIS A 247 39.64 -9.09 -75.26
CA HIS A 247 40.18 -8.58 -76.51
C HIS A 247 41.66 -8.22 -76.39
N THR A 248 42.08 -7.54 -75.32
CA THR A 248 43.49 -7.21 -75.08
C THR A 248 44.36 -8.46 -74.89
N LEU A 249 43.87 -9.48 -74.19
CA LEU A 249 44.60 -10.74 -74.05
C LEU A 249 44.75 -11.47 -75.39
N GLN A 250 43.68 -11.52 -76.18
CA GLN A 250 43.70 -12.11 -77.52
C GLN A 250 44.67 -11.37 -78.45
N GLN A 251 44.75 -10.04 -78.40
CA GLN A 251 45.72 -9.25 -79.16
C GLN A 251 47.16 -9.61 -78.82
N VAL A 252 47.44 -9.93 -77.56
CA VAL A 252 48.77 -10.35 -77.08
C VAL A 252 48.98 -11.88 -77.24
N GLY A 253 48.00 -12.60 -77.77
CA GLY A 253 48.08 -14.05 -78.01
C GLY A 253 47.92 -14.91 -76.75
N LEU A 254 47.38 -14.35 -75.66
CA LEU A 254 47.19 -15.03 -74.37
C LEU A 254 45.72 -15.40 -74.15
N SER A 255 45.46 -16.51 -73.46
CA SER A 255 44.09 -16.92 -73.09
C SER A 255 43.77 -16.51 -71.65
N GLU A 256 42.50 -16.18 -71.39
CA GLU A 256 41.99 -15.85 -70.04
C GLU A 256 42.24 -17.00 -69.06
N GLU A 257 42.10 -18.24 -69.50
CA GLU A 257 42.35 -19.43 -68.67
C GLU A 257 43.82 -19.59 -68.30
N PHE A 258 44.73 -19.24 -69.22
CA PHE A 258 46.18 -19.26 -68.94
C PHE A 258 46.55 -18.24 -67.87
N VAL A 259 46.04 -17.00 -67.98
CA VAL A 259 46.24 -15.96 -66.97
C VAL A 259 45.62 -16.36 -65.64
N ARG A 260 44.41 -16.93 -65.64
CA ARG A 260 43.74 -17.41 -64.41
C ARG A 260 44.50 -18.57 -63.75
N LYS A 261 45.11 -19.48 -64.52
CA LYS A 261 45.89 -20.60 -63.98
C LYS A 261 47.19 -20.11 -63.35
N LYS A 262 47.94 -19.26 -64.05
CA LYS A 262 49.18 -18.65 -63.54
C LYS A 262 48.95 -17.65 -62.41
N GLY A 263 47.82 -16.96 -62.42
CA GLY A 263 47.41 -16.04 -61.36
C GLY A 263 47.04 -16.75 -60.05
N LYS A 264 46.49 -17.97 -60.10
CA LYS A 264 46.25 -18.79 -58.89
C LYS A 264 47.56 -19.21 -58.22
N ASP A 265 48.51 -19.72 -59.02
CA ASP A 265 49.83 -20.10 -58.54
C ASP A 265 50.59 -18.93 -57.87
N ALA A 266 50.31 -17.68 -58.27
CA ALA A 266 50.90 -16.47 -57.70
C ALA A 266 50.08 -15.87 -56.53
N ALA A 267 48.74 -16.05 -56.52
CA ALA A 267 47.87 -15.57 -55.45
C ALA A 267 48.05 -16.38 -54.16
N ASP A 268 48.24 -17.70 -54.28
CA ASP A 268 48.52 -18.58 -53.14
C ASP A 268 49.85 -18.21 -52.44
N LEU A 269 50.78 -17.55 -53.14
CA LEU A 269 52.03 -17.02 -52.56
C LEU A 269 51.87 -15.65 -51.89
N LEU A 270 50.85 -14.87 -52.26
CA LEU A 270 50.59 -13.52 -51.72
C LEU A 270 49.58 -13.53 -50.55
N GLU A 271 48.79 -14.58 -50.41
CA GLU A 271 47.96 -14.79 -49.21
C GLU A 271 48.82 -15.05 -47.96
N GLU A 272 50.02 -15.63 -48.11
CA GLU A 272 50.98 -15.86 -47.01
C GLU A 272 51.60 -14.55 -46.46
N GLU A 273 51.77 -13.52 -47.30
CA GLU A 273 52.35 -12.22 -46.87
C GLU A 273 51.30 -11.20 -46.38
N SER A 274 50.03 -11.39 -46.72
CA SER A 274 48.94 -10.47 -46.35
C SER A 274 48.25 -10.80 -45.02
N ASP A 275 48.59 -11.94 -44.40
CA ASP A 275 48.06 -12.34 -43.09
C ASP A 275 48.60 -11.49 -41.91
N ILE A 276 49.56 -10.58 -42.14
CA ILE A 276 50.05 -9.63 -41.12
C ILE A 276 49.17 -8.37 -41.00
N HIS A 277 48.30 -8.07 -41.98
CA HIS A 277 47.40 -6.90 -41.94
C HIS A 277 45.91 -7.24 -41.96
N ARG A 278 45.54 -8.46 -41.56
CA ARG A 278 44.13 -8.80 -41.32
C ARG A 278 43.62 -8.07 -40.07
N LEU A 279 43.08 -6.87 -40.28
CA LEU A 279 42.37 -6.10 -39.28
C LEU A 279 41.30 -6.98 -38.59
N PRO A 280 41.17 -6.96 -37.26
CA PRO A 280 40.22 -7.81 -36.57
C PRO A 280 38.78 -7.53 -37.03
N LYS A 281 38.05 -8.58 -37.38
CA LYS A 281 36.58 -8.56 -37.45
C LYS A 281 36.08 -8.02 -36.11
N LEU A 282 35.41 -6.87 -36.15
CA LEU A 282 34.63 -6.34 -35.03
C LEU A 282 33.58 -7.39 -34.64
N GLN A 283 33.92 -8.17 -33.60
CA GLN A 283 32.94 -8.83 -32.78
C GLN A 283 32.16 -7.72 -32.07
N SER A 284 30.85 -7.71 -32.26
CA SER A 284 29.92 -6.89 -31.50
C SER A 284 29.89 -7.42 -30.07
N GLU A 285 30.89 -7.06 -29.28
CA GLU A 285 30.83 -7.14 -27.83
C GLU A 285 29.85 -6.08 -27.34
N LYS A 286 28.91 -6.56 -26.53
CA LYS A 286 28.02 -5.73 -25.73
C LYS A 286 28.87 -5.13 -24.63
N ASP A 287 28.88 -3.81 -24.49
CA ASP A 287 29.21 -3.18 -23.23
C ASP A 287 28.26 -2.04 -22.91
N ASP A 288 27.77 -2.10 -21.68
CA ASP A 288 26.96 -1.13 -20.98
C ASP A 288 27.70 0.21 -20.87
N CYS A 289 27.16 1.26 -21.48
CA CYS A 289 27.66 2.61 -21.28
C CYS A 289 26.94 3.23 -20.06
N THR A 290 27.59 3.14 -18.90
CA THR A 290 27.31 3.99 -17.73
C THR A 290 27.87 5.38 -18.03
N ILE A 291 26.99 6.33 -18.36
CA ILE A 291 27.37 7.74 -18.47
C ILE A 291 27.32 8.35 -17.07
N GLN A 292 28.49 8.67 -16.52
CA GLN A 292 28.64 9.68 -15.47
C GLN A 292 28.65 11.05 -16.17
N GLU A 293 27.62 11.86 -15.98
CA GLU A 293 27.70 13.30 -16.24
C GLU A 293 27.98 14.00 -14.90
N GLY A 294 29.17 14.60 -14.82
CA GLY A 294 29.55 15.57 -13.81
C GLY A 294 28.96 16.94 -14.11
N GLU A 295 28.40 17.53 -13.06
CA GLU A 295 28.24 18.95 -12.70
C GLU A 295 28.13 20.04 -13.78
N PRO A 296 27.10 20.89 -13.69
CA PRO A 296 27.17 22.30 -14.05
C PRO A 296 27.55 23.16 -12.83
N GLN A 297 28.52 24.06 -13.07
CA GLN A 297 29.03 25.06 -12.15
C GLN A 297 27.96 26.04 -11.64
N GLU A 298 27.96 26.28 -10.32
CA GLU A 298 27.34 27.43 -9.68
C GLU A 298 28.18 28.70 -9.93
N GLU A 299 27.67 29.63 -10.74
CA GLU A 299 28.07 31.04 -10.69
C GLU A 299 27.14 31.79 -9.74
N GLN A 300 27.58 31.99 -8.49
CA GLN A 300 27.01 32.97 -7.59
C GLN A 300 27.92 34.21 -7.55
N LYS A 301 27.51 35.30 -8.23
CA LYS A 301 28.05 36.64 -7.98
C LYS A 301 26.94 37.67 -8.13
N GLY A 302 26.56 38.30 -7.03
CA GLY A 302 25.61 39.42 -7.01
C GLY A 302 24.91 39.62 -5.67
N LYS A 303 25.67 39.96 -4.62
CA LYS A 303 25.12 40.63 -3.45
C LYS A 303 25.12 42.13 -3.74
N GLU A 304 23.97 42.70 -4.05
CA GLU A 304 23.70 44.13 -3.85
C GLU A 304 22.85 44.26 -2.60
N THR A 305 23.41 44.90 -1.59
CA THR A 305 22.74 45.30 -0.36
C THR A 305 22.06 46.64 -0.60
N ALA A 306 20.74 46.68 -0.41
CA ALA A 306 20.00 47.91 -0.20
C ALA A 306 19.79 48.12 1.31
N THR A 307 20.59 48.98 1.93
CA THR A 307 20.21 49.95 2.98
C THR A 307 21.37 50.87 3.29
#